data_AF-A0N0T5-F1
#
_entry.id   AF-A0N0T5-F1
#
_cell.length_a   1.000
_cell.length_b   1.000
_cell.length_c   1.000
_cell.angle_alpha   90.00
_cell.angle_beta   90.00
_cell.angle_gamma   90.00
#
_symmetry.space_group_name_H-M   'P 1'
#
loop_
_entity.id
_entity.type
_entity.pdbx_description
1 polymer ?
#
loop_
_entity_poly.entity_id
_entity_poly.type
_entity_poly.pdbx_seq_one_letter_code
_entity_poly.pdbx_strand_id
1 'polypeptide(L)'
;MTKTRARVLLPNRGQMEFRASDLESLLPEGHRARLVWAYVERQDLSRFYAGIRAVDGGVGRSAIAPEILLALWLYATLDGVGSARAVSRLIESHDAYRWLCGGVQVNHHTLSDFRKDQGEGLDELLSVSIASLMAAGVVKLKQVAQDGMRVRASAGAGSFRRKEKLEGYLEAARAEVARLKAEVEADPGEAERAREAARLRAAKEREARLEKALARLPEIEAIKQRQGKNPDQARASMTDAEATVMKMGDGGFRPAYNPQLASDADSLVIVGVEVATVGSDQGQMVPMIEQVTARCGRLPEAWLVDGGYVGHEQIEQASQSTVVYGPVPQPKNKAVDPHQAKAGDSEAVAAWRQRMGTDEAKVIYKRRAATAECVNAHSRNRG
;
A
#
# COMPACT_ATOMS: atom_id res chain seq x y z
N MET A 1 5.54 -43.75 53.05
CA MET A 1 5.80 -43.80 51.59
C MET A 1 6.34 -42.44 51.14
N THR A 2 7.66 -42.29 51.04
CA THR A 2 8.32 -41.13 50.43
C THR A 2 8.02 -41.17 48.93
N LYS A 3 7.22 -40.22 48.43
CA LYS A 3 6.96 -40.09 46.99
C LYS A 3 8.29 -39.83 46.28
N THR A 4 8.74 -40.78 45.48
CA THR A 4 9.90 -40.64 44.59
C THR A 4 9.67 -39.43 43.68
N ARG A 5 10.48 -38.38 43.82
CA ARG A 5 10.40 -37.20 42.96
C ARG A 5 11.07 -37.50 41.61
N ALA A 6 10.43 -37.05 40.53
CA ALA A 6 11.00 -37.13 39.19
C ALA A 6 12.30 -36.31 39.09
N ARG A 7 13.32 -36.89 38.47
CA ARG A 7 14.57 -36.19 38.14
C ARG A 7 14.37 -35.45 36.83
N VAL A 8 14.34 -34.12 36.90
CA VAL A 8 14.13 -33.25 35.73
C VAL A 8 15.31 -32.30 35.57
N LEU A 9 15.59 -31.90 34.33
CA LEU A 9 16.55 -30.84 34.03
C LEU A 9 15.84 -29.49 34.19
N LEU A 10 16.45 -28.58 34.95
CA LEU A 10 15.96 -27.21 35.12
C LEU A 10 16.89 -26.24 34.37
N PRO A 11 16.36 -25.13 33.83
CA PRO A 11 17.19 -24.14 33.15
C PRO A 11 18.16 -23.46 34.13
N ASN A 12 19.46 -23.50 33.84
CA ASN A 12 20.48 -22.77 34.58
C ASN A 12 20.75 -21.41 33.92
N ARG A 13 20.05 -20.37 34.39
CA ARG A 13 20.21 -19.00 33.86
C ARG A 13 21.49 -18.29 34.32
N GLY A 14 22.21 -18.85 35.30
CA GLY A 14 23.46 -18.29 35.82
C GLY A 14 24.71 -18.85 35.14
N GLN A 15 24.56 -19.82 34.23
CA GLN A 15 25.70 -20.38 33.50
C GLN A 15 26.26 -19.34 32.53
N MET A 16 27.51 -18.95 32.75
CA MET A 16 28.26 -18.14 31.79
C MET A 16 28.73 -19.02 30.63
N GLU A 17 28.53 -18.54 29.41
CA GLU A 17 28.95 -19.22 28.19
C GLU A 17 29.56 -18.19 27.24
N PHE A 18 30.75 -18.49 26.70
CA PHE A 18 31.33 -17.73 25.61
C PHE A 18 30.82 -18.29 24.29
N ARG A 19 30.06 -17.50 23.54
CA ARG A 19 29.60 -17.87 22.20
C ARG A 19 30.28 -16.98 21.17
N ALA A 20 31.23 -17.56 20.43
CA ALA A 20 31.65 -16.99 19.16
C ALA A 20 30.53 -17.22 18.14
N SER A 21 30.13 -16.17 17.43
CA SER A 21 29.11 -16.25 16.38
C SER A 21 29.55 -15.34 15.24
N ASP A 22 29.74 -15.93 14.07
CA ASP A 22 29.70 -15.20 12.82
C ASP A 22 28.24 -15.02 12.39
N LEU A 23 27.95 -13.98 11.60
CA LEU A 23 26.59 -13.76 11.15
C LEU A 23 26.12 -14.88 10.23
N GLU A 24 26.98 -15.39 9.36
CA GLU A 24 26.61 -16.35 8.32
C GLU A 24 26.08 -17.67 8.89
N SER A 25 26.62 -18.15 10.01
CA SER A 25 26.14 -19.34 10.70
C SER A 25 24.80 -19.17 11.43
N LEU A 26 24.28 -17.94 11.58
CA LEU A 26 23.00 -17.69 12.23
C LEU A 26 21.82 -18.33 11.49
N LEU A 27 21.91 -18.49 10.17
CA LEU A 27 20.82 -18.99 9.33
C LEU A 27 21.24 -20.18 8.47
N PRO A 28 20.44 -21.27 8.41
CA PRO A 28 20.69 -22.36 7.47
C PRO A 28 20.48 -21.91 6.02
N GLU A 29 21.07 -22.62 5.06
CA GLU A 29 21.05 -22.26 3.62
C GLU A 29 19.63 -22.07 3.04
N GLY A 30 18.68 -22.90 3.46
CA GLY A 30 17.27 -22.82 3.03
C GLY A 30 16.43 -21.76 3.74
N HIS A 31 17.03 -20.92 4.60
CA HIS A 31 16.26 -19.92 5.35
C HIS A 31 15.69 -18.83 4.43
N ARG A 32 14.44 -18.45 4.66
CA ARG A 32 13.70 -17.49 3.80
C ARG A 32 14.38 -16.13 3.65
N ALA A 33 15.05 -15.63 4.69
CA ALA A 33 15.80 -14.37 4.63
C ALA A 33 16.92 -14.40 3.57
N ARG A 34 17.56 -15.57 3.34
CA ARG A 34 18.56 -15.74 2.29
C ARG A 34 17.95 -15.66 0.90
N LEU A 35 16.74 -16.20 0.72
CA LEU A 35 15.99 -16.05 -0.54
C LEU A 35 15.65 -14.59 -0.82
N VAL A 36 15.24 -13.83 0.22
CA VAL A 36 14.97 -12.39 0.09
C VAL A 36 16.23 -11.64 -0.31
N TRP A 37 17.35 -11.88 0.38
CA TRP A 37 18.62 -11.24 0.06
C TRP A 37 19.09 -11.56 -1.35
N ALA A 38 19.09 -12.84 -1.74
CA ALA A 38 19.48 -13.28 -3.07
C ALA A 38 18.57 -12.73 -4.19
N TYR A 39 17.30 -12.43 -3.88
CA TYR A 39 16.42 -11.70 -4.80
C TYR A 39 16.84 -10.23 -4.90
N VAL A 40 17.03 -9.55 -3.77
CA VAL A 40 17.41 -8.13 -3.70
C VAL A 40 18.73 -7.86 -4.42
N GLU A 41 19.74 -8.71 -4.24
CA GLU A 41 21.05 -8.59 -4.91
C GLU A 41 20.98 -8.64 -6.44
N ARG A 42 19.90 -9.19 -7.01
CA ARG A 42 19.70 -9.29 -8.46
C ARG A 42 18.88 -8.14 -9.03
N GLN A 43 18.38 -7.25 -8.18
CA GLN A 43 17.58 -6.11 -8.63
C GLN A 43 18.47 -4.94 -8.99
N ASP A 44 18.06 -4.16 -9.99
CA ASP A 44 18.66 -2.85 -10.23
C ASP A 44 18.13 -1.86 -9.19
N LEU A 45 19.00 -1.46 -8.26
CA LEU A 45 18.68 -0.50 -7.21
C LEU A 45 19.26 0.91 -7.48
N SER A 46 19.76 1.18 -8.68
CA SER A 46 20.40 2.45 -9.05
C SER A 46 19.55 3.68 -8.69
N ARG A 47 18.22 3.61 -8.89
CA ARG A 47 17.29 4.66 -8.49
C ARG A 47 17.31 4.98 -7.00
N PHE A 48 17.37 3.95 -6.15
CA PHE A 48 17.41 4.15 -4.70
C PHE A 48 18.75 4.75 -4.25
N TYR A 49 19.83 4.48 -4.98
CA TYR A 49 21.14 5.10 -4.77
C TYR A 49 21.22 6.55 -5.24
N ALA A 50 20.48 6.94 -6.28
CA ALA A 50 20.55 8.29 -6.86
C ALA A 50 20.23 9.43 -5.86
N GLY A 51 19.44 9.16 -4.81
CA GLY A 51 19.13 10.11 -3.75
C GLY A 51 20.21 10.25 -2.67
N ILE A 52 21.23 9.39 -2.68
CA ILE A 52 22.29 9.36 -1.66
C ILE A 52 23.33 10.44 -1.97
N ARG A 53 23.42 11.43 -1.08
CA ARG A 53 24.40 12.54 -1.19
C ARG A 53 25.76 12.24 -0.56
N ALA A 54 25.85 11.16 0.22
CA ALA A 54 27.13 10.72 0.79
C ALA A 54 27.97 10.09 -0.32
N VAL A 55 29.13 10.70 -0.61
CA VAL A 55 30.06 10.25 -1.65
C VAL A 55 31.43 9.97 -1.05
N ASP A 56 32.18 9.08 -1.69
CA ASP A 56 33.54 8.72 -1.25
C ASP A 56 34.46 9.95 -1.21
N GLY A 57 35.23 10.07 -0.13
CA GLY A 57 36.08 11.24 0.13
C GLY A 57 35.34 12.48 0.66
N GLY A 58 34.02 12.43 0.81
CA GLY A 58 33.22 13.48 1.43
C GLY A 58 33.21 13.44 2.97
N VAL A 59 32.64 14.47 3.59
CA VAL A 59 32.39 14.53 5.05
C VAL A 59 31.00 14.00 5.38
N GLY A 60 30.87 13.33 6.53
CA GLY A 60 29.59 12.83 7.04
C GLY A 60 29.55 11.31 7.23
N ARG A 61 28.45 10.81 7.81
CA ARG A 61 28.23 9.37 8.01
C ARG A 61 27.85 8.72 6.67
N SER A 62 28.42 7.55 6.38
CA SER A 62 28.02 6.72 5.24
C SER A 62 26.52 6.40 5.30
N ALA A 63 25.87 6.40 4.13
CA ALA A 63 24.48 6.01 4.00
C ALA A 63 24.31 4.50 4.21
N ILE A 64 23.11 4.09 4.64
CA ILE A 64 22.74 2.68 4.68
C ILE A 64 22.40 2.25 3.25
N ALA A 65 22.94 1.10 2.83
CA ALA A 65 22.70 0.53 1.52
C ALA A 65 21.19 0.22 1.32
N PRO A 66 20.57 0.65 0.20
CA PRO A 66 19.17 0.37 -0.11
C PRO A 66 18.77 -1.11 -0.05
N GLU A 67 19.70 -2.02 -0.37
CA GLU A 67 19.55 -3.47 -0.28
C GLU A 67 19.09 -3.89 1.10
N ILE A 68 19.73 -3.35 2.15
CA ILE A 68 19.40 -3.67 3.54
C ILE A 68 17.98 -3.20 3.85
N LEU A 69 17.62 -1.98 3.47
CA LEU A 69 16.30 -1.41 3.74
C LEU A 69 15.19 -2.16 3.00
N LEU A 70 15.43 -2.50 1.73
CA LEU A 70 14.50 -3.26 0.90
C LEU A 70 14.34 -4.69 1.42
N ALA A 71 15.44 -5.38 1.72
CA ALA A 71 15.40 -6.76 2.22
C ALA A 71 14.70 -6.85 3.59
N LEU A 72 14.95 -5.90 4.49
CA LEU A 72 14.26 -5.82 5.77
C LEU A 72 12.75 -5.63 5.58
N TRP A 73 12.31 -4.75 4.68
CA TRP A 73 10.88 -4.53 4.44
C TRP A 73 10.22 -5.73 3.76
N LEU A 74 10.86 -6.32 2.75
CA LEU A 74 10.34 -7.52 2.09
C LEU A 74 10.20 -8.65 3.11
N TYR A 75 11.26 -8.95 3.86
CA TYR A 75 11.22 -10.01 4.87
C TYR A 75 10.20 -9.71 5.98
N ALA A 76 10.10 -8.46 6.43
CA ALA A 76 9.09 -8.05 7.40
C ALA A 76 7.66 -8.26 6.88
N THR A 77 7.34 -7.89 5.63
CA THR A 77 6.04 -8.16 5.02
C THR A 77 5.76 -9.66 4.94
N LEU A 78 6.77 -10.45 4.61
CA LEU A 78 6.68 -11.92 4.54
C LEU A 78 6.39 -12.56 5.91
N ASP A 79 6.87 -11.96 7.00
CA ASP A 79 6.66 -12.36 8.40
C ASP A 79 5.45 -11.68 9.06
N GLY A 80 4.73 -10.81 8.34
CA GLY A 80 3.54 -10.12 8.85
C GLY A 80 3.82 -8.91 9.74
N VAL A 81 5.00 -8.29 9.61
CA VAL A 81 5.47 -7.18 10.42
C VAL A 81 5.36 -5.86 9.62
N GLY A 82 4.28 -5.12 9.84
CA GLY A 82 4.02 -3.84 9.14
C GLY A 82 4.62 -2.58 9.78
N SER A 83 5.33 -2.68 10.91
CA SER A 83 5.78 -1.51 11.69
C SER A 83 7.29 -1.36 11.68
N ALA A 84 7.79 -0.19 11.25
CA ALA A 84 9.21 0.14 11.29
C ALA A 84 9.82 0.03 12.71
N ARG A 85 9.04 0.35 13.76
CA ARG A 85 9.45 0.18 15.16
C ARG A 85 9.54 -1.29 15.55
N ALA A 86 8.64 -2.13 15.05
CA ALA A 86 8.72 -3.57 15.28
C ALA A 86 9.93 -4.17 14.56
N VAL A 87 10.16 -3.81 13.30
CA VAL A 87 11.37 -4.22 12.55
C VAL A 87 12.63 -3.79 13.30
N SER A 88 12.72 -2.54 13.76
CA SER A 88 13.87 -2.05 14.54
C SER A 88 14.14 -2.88 15.80
N ARG A 89 13.09 -3.36 16.51
CA ARG A 89 13.26 -4.26 17.67
C ARG A 89 13.67 -5.67 17.26
N LEU A 90 13.17 -6.16 16.13
CA LEU A 90 13.52 -7.48 15.60
C LEU A 90 14.97 -7.52 15.14
N ILE A 91 15.51 -6.42 14.60
CA ILE A 91 16.93 -6.28 14.28
C ILE A 91 17.82 -6.52 15.52
N GLU A 92 17.36 -6.17 16.72
CA GLU A 92 18.15 -6.37 17.95
C GLU A 92 18.03 -7.80 18.51
N SER A 93 16.94 -8.51 18.22
CA SER A 93 16.53 -9.71 18.97
C SER A 93 16.34 -10.97 18.13
N HIS A 94 16.28 -10.85 16.80
CA HIS A 94 15.94 -11.94 15.90
C HIS A 94 17.02 -12.16 14.84
N ASP A 95 17.57 -13.39 14.79
CA ASP A 95 18.73 -13.74 13.98
C ASP A 95 18.56 -13.46 12.49
N ALA A 96 17.37 -13.71 11.92
CA ALA A 96 17.09 -13.39 10.52
C ALA A 96 17.25 -11.89 10.18
N TYR A 97 16.78 -11.00 11.06
CA TYR A 97 16.90 -9.55 10.86
C TYR A 97 18.33 -9.07 11.12
N ARG A 98 19.02 -9.66 12.12
CA ARG A 98 20.45 -9.41 12.36
C ARG A 98 21.31 -9.79 11.17
N TRP A 99 21.04 -10.96 10.57
CA TRP A 99 21.72 -11.44 9.37
C TRP A 99 21.51 -10.48 8.19
N LEU A 100 20.26 -10.08 7.91
CA LEU A 100 19.94 -9.12 6.86
C LEU A 100 20.62 -7.75 7.05
N CYS A 101 20.80 -7.31 8.30
CA CYS A 101 21.51 -6.07 8.58
C CYS A 101 23.02 -6.17 8.39
N GLY A 102 23.62 -7.36 8.47
CA GLY A 102 25.07 -7.53 8.32
C GLY A 102 25.91 -6.72 9.33
N GLY A 103 25.36 -6.40 10.51
CA GLY A 103 26.00 -5.52 11.50
C GLY A 103 25.77 -4.02 11.29
N VAL A 104 25.08 -3.61 10.23
CA VAL A 104 24.69 -2.21 10.01
C VAL A 104 23.56 -1.81 10.97
N GLN A 105 23.76 -0.72 11.69
CA GLN A 105 22.74 -0.17 12.59
C GLN A 105 21.66 0.57 11.81
N VAL A 106 20.48 -0.04 11.73
CA VAL A 106 19.28 0.53 11.10
C VAL A 106 18.26 0.93 12.17
N ASN A 107 17.72 2.15 12.07
CA ASN A 107 16.70 2.64 12.99
C ASN A 107 15.33 2.76 12.31
N HIS A 108 14.28 2.86 13.13
CA HIS A 108 12.90 2.93 12.64
C HIS A 108 12.57 4.18 11.80
N HIS A 109 13.24 5.32 12.01
CA HIS A 109 13.02 6.50 11.16
C HIS A 109 13.51 6.24 9.75
N THR A 110 14.74 5.71 9.59
CA THR A 110 15.28 5.35 8.28
C THR A 110 14.38 4.34 7.54
N LEU A 111 13.86 3.34 8.25
CA LEU A 111 12.91 2.38 7.66
C LEU A 111 11.61 3.05 7.21
N SER A 112 11.05 3.92 8.05
CA SER A 112 9.83 4.67 7.72
C SER A 112 10.02 5.62 6.54
N ASP A 113 11.12 6.37 6.51
CA ASP A 113 11.44 7.33 5.45
C ASP A 113 11.63 6.59 4.12
N PHE A 114 12.36 5.46 4.12
CA PHE A 114 12.50 4.62 2.92
C PHE A 114 11.15 4.14 2.38
N ARG A 115 10.26 3.61 3.23
CA ARG A 115 8.95 3.10 2.79
C ARG A 115 8.03 4.22 2.30
N LYS A 116 8.17 5.44 2.83
CA LYS A 116 7.35 6.60 2.47
C LYS A 116 7.82 7.26 1.18
N ASP A 117 9.12 7.45 1.03
CA ASP A 117 9.68 8.34 0.01
C ASP A 117 10.00 7.60 -1.30
N GLN A 118 10.02 6.26 -1.29
CA GLN A 118 10.44 5.44 -2.44
C GLN A 118 9.28 4.79 -3.23
N GLY A 119 8.05 5.31 -3.10
CA GLY A 119 6.86 4.72 -3.72
C GLY A 119 7.00 4.47 -5.23
N GLU A 120 7.47 5.47 -5.99
CA GLU A 120 7.69 5.33 -7.44
C GLU A 120 8.74 4.27 -7.77
N GLY A 121 9.84 4.21 -7.01
CA GLY A 121 10.89 3.22 -7.21
C GLY A 121 10.44 1.79 -6.90
N LEU A 122 9.57 1.63 -5.91
CA LEU A 122 8.95 0.33 -5.60
C LEU A 122 7.96 -0.11 -6.69
N ASP A 123 7.23 0.83 -7.31
CA ASP A 123 6.32 0.52 -8.43
C ASP A 123 7.09 0.13 -9.71
N GLU A 124 8.20 0.80 -9.99
CA GLU A 124 9.13 0.42 -11.06
C GLU A 124 9.72 -0.98 -10.80
N LEU A 125 10.15 -1.27 -9.58
CA LEU A 125 10.67 -2.59 -9.21
C LEU A 125 9.61 -3.68 -9.33
N LEU A 126 8.35 -3.40 -8.97
CA LEU A 126 7.22 -4.30 -9.18
C LEU A 126 7.05 -4.62 -10.68
N SER A 127 7.15 -3.60 -11.53
CA SER A 127 7.05 -3.74 -12.99
C SER A 127 8.13 -4.67 -13.55
N VAL A 128 9.39 -4.48 -13.14
CA VAL A 128 10.53 -5.36 -13.53
C VAL A 128 10.32 -6.80 -13.04
N SER A 129 9.81 -6.95 -11.81
CA SER A 129 9.53 -8.26 -11.22
C SER A 129 8.43 -9.01 -11.97
N ILE A 130 7.34 -8.33 -12.34
CA ILE A 130 6.26 -8.91 -13.14
C ILE A 130 6.77 -9.30 -14.53
N ALA A 131 7.56 -8.45 -15.18
CA ALA A 131 8.14 -8.77 -16.48
C ALA A 131 9.00 -10.05 -16.41
N SER A 132 9.80 -10.21 -15.35
CA SER A 132 10.60 -11.42 -15.13
C SER A 132 9.73 -12.66 -14.91
N LEU A 133 8.64 -12.54 -14.15
CA LEU A 133 7.69 -13.63 -13.92
C LEU A 133 6.88 -14.01 -15.17
N MET A 134 6.59 -13.03 -16.03
CA MET A 134 5.98 -13.28 -17.34
C MET A 134 6.93 -13.99 -18.29
N ALA A 135 8.21 -13.58 -18.33
CA ALA A 135 9.24 -14.25 -19.13
C ALA A 135 9.46 -15.71 -18.68
N ALA A 136 9.34 -15.98 -17.39
CA ALA A 136 9.38 -17.33 -16.83
C ALA A 136 8.07 -18.13 -17.01
N GLY A 137 7.01 -17.54 -17.56
CA GLY A 137 5.71 -18.18 -17.78
C GLY A 137 4.88 -18.41 -16.52
N VAL A 138 5.26 -17.78 -15.39
CA VAL A 138 4.52 -17.84 -14.11
C VAL A 138 3.28 -16.96 -14.18
N VAL A 139 3.42 -15.73 -14.65
CA VAL A 139 2.30 -14.80 -14.89
C VAL A 139 1.89 -14.88 -16.35
N LYS A 140 0.59 -15.10 -16.61
CA LYS A 140 0.08 -15.32 -17.96
C LYS A 140 -0.97 -14.30 -18.41
N LEU A 141 -1.59 -13.58 -17.47
CA LEU A 141 -2.66 -12.61 -17.70
C LEU A 141 -3.88 -13.21 -18.44
N LYS A 142 -4.11 -14.53 -18.30
CA LYS A 142 -5.30 -15.18 -18.86
C LYS A 142 -6.56 -14.68 -18.17
N GLN A 143 -6.51 -14.61 -16.85
CA GLN A 143 -7.61 -14.17 -16.02
C GLN A 143 -7.00 -13.32 -14.92
N VAL A 144 -7.43 -12.07 -14.84
CA VAL A 144 -6.99 -11.14 -13.81
C VAL A 144 -8.19 -10.77 -12.96
N ALA A 145 -8.08 -10.97 -11.65
CA ALA A 145 -9.12 -10.60 -10.71
C ALA A 145 -8.77 -9.27 -10.04
N GLN A 146 -9.71 -8.32 -10.09
CA GLN A 146 -9.60 -7.03 -9.42
C GLN A 146 -10.58 -6.93 -8.25
N ASP A 147 -10.09 -6.38 -7.15
CA ASP A 147 -10.89 -6.05 -5.98
C ASP A 147 -10.30 -4.88 -5.19
N GLY A 148 -11.18 -4.19 -4.48
CA GLY A 148 -10.87 -3.06 -3.64
C GLY A 148 -10.95 -3.43 -2.18
N MET A 149 -10.12 -2.78 -1.36
CA MET A 149 -10.23 -2.91 0.09
C MET A 149 -10.09 -1.56 0.77
N ARG A 150 -10.90 -1.31 1.80
CA ARG A 150 -10.80 -0.08 2.60
C ARG A 150 -9.76 -0.23 3.69
N VAL A 151 -8.73 0.62 3.67
CA VAL A 151 -7.66 0.68 4.68
C VAL A 151 -7.75 2.01 5.42
N ARG A 152 -7.60 2.00 6.74
CA ARG A 152 -7.63 3.23 7.53
C ARG A 152 -6.44 4.12 7.17
N ALA A 153 -6.73 5.40 6.97
CA ALA A 153 -5.69 6.41 6.82
C ALA A 153 -5.05 6.74 8.17
N SER A 154 -3.88 7.37 8.15
CA SER A 154 -3.24 7.92 9.34
C SER A 154 -3.86 9.26 9.75
N ALA A 155 -5.20 9.29 9.85
CA ALA A 155 -5.98 10.46 10.18
C ALA A 155 -7.19 10.11 11.07
N GLY A 156 -7.46 10.96 12.06
CA GLY A 156 -8.67 10.88 12.86
C GLY A 156 -9.84 11.63 12.21
N ALA A 157 -11.09 11.22 12.48
CA ALA A 157 -12.27 11.96 11.99
C ALA A 157 -12.25 13.43 12.44
N GLY A 158 -11.72 13.68 13.65
CA GLY A 158 -11.49 15.02 14.18
C GLY A 158 -10.41 15.84 13.48
N SER A 159 -9.74 15.34 12.43
CA SER A 159 -8.81 16.13 11.60
C SER A 159 -9.50 16.83 10.43
N PHE A 160 -10.73 16.44 10.09
CA PHE A 160 -11.46 16.97 8.94
C PHE A 160 -12.08 18.33 9.26
N ARG A 161 -11.78 19.33 8.44
CA ARG A 161 -12.18 20.72 8.65
C ARG A 161 -12.67 21.34 7.34
N ARG A 162 -13.59 22.31 7.47
CA ARG A 162 -14.05 23.15 6.36
C ARG A 162 -13.02 24.22 6.03
N LYS A 163 -13.17 24.84 4.87
CA LYS A 163 -12.30 25.89 4.32
C LYS A 163 -11.91 26.95 5.34
N GLU A 164 -12.87 27.66 5.92
CA GLU A 164 -12.63 28.76 6.89
C GLU A 164 -11.74 28.34 8.07
N LYS A 165 -11.97 27.13 8.63
CA LYS A 165 -11.17 26.59 9.74
C LYS A 165 -9.75 26.22 9.28
N LEU A 166 -9.60 25.69 8.06
CA LEU A 166 -8.29 25.34 7.51
C LEU A 166 -7.47 26.59 7.21
N GLU A 167 -8.08 27.64 6.65
CA GLU A 167 -7.45 28.94 6.44
C GLU A 167 -6.96 29.53 7.77
N GLY A 168 -7.81 29.57 8.80
CA GLY A 168 -7.40 30.02 10.13
C GLY A 168 -6.26 29.19 10.74
N TYR A 169 -6.22 27.88 10.51
CA TYR A 169 -5.11 27.04 10.97
C TYR A 169 -3.83 27.26 10.16
N LEU A 170 -3.94 27.53 8.85
CA LEU A 170 -2.80 27.83 8.00
C LEU A 170 -2.15 29.14 8.43
N GLU A 171 -2.93 30.18 8.69
CA GLU A 171 -2.41 31.46 9.18
C GLU A 171 -1.71 31.31 10.53
N ALA A 172 -2.29 30.55 11.46
CA ALA A 172 -1.63 30.24 12.73
C ALA A 172 -0.32 29.44 12.54
N ALA A 173 -0.29 28.50 11.59
CA ALA A 173 0.91 27.72 11.28
C ALA A 173 2.01 28.58 10.64
N ARG A 174 1.66 29.51 9.74
CA ARG A 174 2.58 30.47 9.14
C ARG A 174 3.21 31.39 10.20
N ALA A 175 2.39 31.92 11.11
CA ALA A 175 2.88 32.72 12.22
C ALA A 175 3.84 31.94 13.12
N GLU A 176 3.54 30.67 13.43
CA GLU A 176 4.41 29.78 14.20
C GLU A 176 5.75 29.54 13.49
N VAL A 177 5.72 29.23 12.19
CA VAL A 177 6.92 29.02 11.39
C VAL A 177 7.77 30.29 11.33
N ALA A 178 7.16 31.46 11.17
CA ALA A 178 7.86 32.73 11.17
C ALA A 178 8.55 32.98 12.53
N ARG A 179 7.85 32.73 13.65
CA ARG A 179 8.42 32.87 15.00
C ARG A 179 9.60 31.91 15.21
N LEU A 180 9.43 30.63 14.90
CA LEU A 180 10.49 29.62 15.06
C LEU A 180 11.70 29.87 14.14
N LYS A 181 11.51 30.45 12.95
CA LYS A 181 12.62 30.88 12.09
C LYS A 181 13.44 31.98 12.76
N ALA A 182 12.77 32.98 13.33
CA ALA A 182 13.45 34.07 14.03
C ALA A 182 14.19 33.58 15.29
N GLU A 183 13.63 32.61 16.02
CA GLU A 183 14.30 31.97 17.18
C GLU A 183 15.57 31.22 16.75
N VAL A 184 15.51 30.44 15.67
CA VAL A 184 16.68 29.70 15.14
C VAL A 184 17.77 30.64 14.62
N GLU A 185 17.40 31.77 14.03
CA GLU A 185 18.36 32.78 13.52
C GLU A 185 19.05 33.56 14.66
N ALA A 186 18.50 33.57 15.88
CA ALA A 186 19.06 34.26 17.04
C ALA A 186 20.23 33.51 17.73
N ASP A 187 20.72 32.41 17.11
CA ASP A 187 21.86 31.56 17.51
C ASP A 187 21.82 31.02 18.96
N PRO A 188 20.94 30.04 19.25
CA PRO A 188 20.94 29.32 20.51
C PRO A 188 22.09 28.29 20.58
N GLY A 189 22.46 27.86 21.79
CA GLY A 189 23.57 26.93 22.00
C GLY A 189 23.41 25.57 21.28
N GLU A 190 24.50 24.81 21.12
CA GLU A 190 24.56 23.57 20.31
C GLU A 190 23.43 22.55 20.56
N ALA A 191 23.10 22.24 21.82
CA ALA A 191 22.05 21.28 22.17
C ALA A 191 20.63 21.82 21.88
N GLU A 192 20.48 23.14 21.85
CA GLU A 192 19.23 23.84 21.62
C GLU A 192 18.95 23.97 20.12
N ARG A 193 19.99 24.17 19.29
CA ARG A 193 19.91 24.14 17.81
C ARG A 193 19.22 22.88 17.26
N ALA A 194 19.61 21.70 17.75
CA ALA A 194 19.01 20.45 17.27
C ALA A 194 17.52 20.33 17.61
N ARG A 195 17.13 20.80 18.81
CA ARG A 195 15.74 20.78 19.28
C ARG A 195 14.88 21.78 18.52
N GLU A 196 15.39 23.00 18.32
CA GLU A 196 14.70 24.04 17.58
C GLU A 196 14.59 23.71 16.10
N ALA A 197 15.65 23.16 15.48
CA ALA A 197 15.57 22.66 14.11
C ALA A 197 14.51 21.55 13.95
N ALA A 198 14.35 20.68 14.95
CA ALA A 198 13.28 19.68 14.96
C ALA A 198 11.88 20.33 15.09
N ARG A 199 11.72 21.34 15.97
CA ARG A 199 10.46 22.09 16.12
C ARG A 199 10.09 22.84 14.84
N LEU A 200 11.05 23.55 14.25
CA LEU A 200 10.85 24.28 12.99
C LEU A 200 10.48 23.33 11.85
N ARG A 201 11.13 22.16 11.74
CA ARG A 201 10.75 21.14 10.76
C ARG A 201 9.31 20.67 10.96
N ALA A 202 8.93 20.33 12.20
CA ALA A 202 7.56 19.89 12.51
C ALA A 202 6.52 20.98 12.20
N ALA A 203 6.84 22.25 12.46
CA ALA A 203 5.97 23.38 12.15
C ALA A 203 5.81 23.57 10.62
N LYS A 204 6.91 23.52 9.85
CA LYS A 204 6.86 23.55 8.38
C LYS A 204 6.08 22.38 7.79
N GLU A 205 6.25 21.17 8.33
CA GLU A 205 5.46 20.00 7.90
C GLU A 205 3.96 20.17 8.20
N ARG A 206 3.61 20.85 9.30
CA ARG A 206 2.21 21.16 9.62
C ARG A 206 1.64 22.21 8.66
N GLU A 207 2.39 23.26 8.36
CA GLU A 207 2.05 24.27 7.36
C GLU A 207 1.79 23.60 6.00
N ALA A 208 2.74 22.82 5.49
CA ALA A 208 2.62 22.13 4.21
C ALA A 208 1.41 21.19 4.14
N ARG A 209 1.07 20.49 5.24
CA ARG A 209 -0.14 19.64 5.31
C ARG A 209 -1.43 20.45 5.21
N LEU A 210 -1.48 21.63 5.82
CA LEU A 210 -2.63 22.53 5.74
C LEU A 210 -2.80 23.11 4.33
N GLU A 211 -1.70 23.48 3.67
CA GLU A 211 -1.71 23.92 2.27
C GLU A 211 -2.24 22.83 1.35
N LYS A 212 -1.76 21.59 1.50
CA LYS A 212 -2.29 20.43 0.76
C LYS A 212 -3.78 20.20 1.03
N ALA A 213 -4.22 20.33 2.30
CA ALA A 213 -5.63 20.16 2.66
C ALA A 213 -6.53 21.20 1.98
N LEU A 214 -6.10 22.46 1.91
CA LEU A 214 -6.80 23.53 1.21
C LEU A 214 -6.81 23.29 -0.30
N ALA A 215 -5.68 22.88 -0.89
CA ALA A 215 -5.57 22.57 -2.31
C ALA A 215 -6.49 21.41 -2.75
N ARG A 216 -6.82 20.50 -1.84
CA ARG A 216 -7.73 19.37 -2.09
C ARG A 216 -9.22 19.75 -2.08
N LEU A 217 -9.60 20.85 -1.42
CA LEU A 217 -11.02 21.21 -1.25
C LEU A 217 -11.80 21.39 -2.56
N PRO A 218 -11.27 22.08 -3.60
CA PRO A 218 -12.00 22.27 -4.86
C PRO A 218 -12.46 20.96 -5.50
N GLU A 219 -11.63 19.92 -5.43
CA GLU A 219 -12.00 18.60 -5.94
C GLU A 219 -13.14 17.98 -5.11
N ILE A 220 -13.07 18.07 -3.78
CA ILE A 220 -14.12 17.56 -2.88
C ILE A 220 -15.44 18.31 -3.10
N GLU A 221 -15.38 19.62 -3.32
CA GLU A 221 -16.52 20.49 -3.65
C GLU A 221 -17.16 20.05 -4.96
N ALA A 222 -16.37 19.84 -6.02
CA ALA A 222 -16.86 19.35 -7.30
C ALA A 222 -17.52 17.96 -7.18
N ILE A 223 -16.94 17.04 -6.40
CA ILE A 223 -17.53 15.72 -6.13
C ILE A 223 -18.88 15.86 -5.42
N LYS A 224 -18.99 16.73 -4.41
CA LYS A 224 -20.25 16.99 -3.71
C LYS A 224 -21.30 17.57 -4.64
N GLN A 225 -20.91 18.51 -5.49
CA GLN A 225 -21.80 19.13 -6.47
C GLN A 225 -22.37 18.09 -7.44
N ARG A 226 -21.53 17.21 -8.00
CA ARG A 226 -21.97 16.09 -8.86
C ARG A 226 -22.91 15.12 -8.15
N GLN A 227 -22.77 14.97 -6.83
CA GLN A 227 -23.66 14.16 -6.00
C GLN A 227 -24.95 14.89 -5.57
N GLY A 228 -25.19 16.12 -6.02
CA GLY A 228 -26.33 16.95 -5.61
C GLY A 228 -26.27 17.37 -4.13
N LYS A 229 -25.08 17.38 -3.52
CA LYS A 229 -24.85 17.79 -2.13
C LYS A 229 -24.26 19.20 -2.09
N ASN A 230 -24.48 19.91 -0.98
CA ASN A 230 -23.94 21.25 -0.77
C ASN A 230 -22.39 21.24 -0.77
N PRO A 231 -21.73 21.93 -1.73
CA PRO A 231 -20.26 22.04 -1.81
C PRO A 231 -19.62 22.67 -0.56
N ASP A 232 -20.28 23.62 0.10
CA ASP A 232 -19.77 24.31 1.31
C ASP A 232 -19.58 23.38 2.51
N GLN A 233 -20.13 22.17 2.44
CA GLN A 233 -19.93 21.12 3.42
C GLN A 233 -18.67 20.26 3.13
N ALA A 234 -17.86 20.62 2.13
CA ALA A 234 -16.56 20.01 1.87
C ALA A 234 -15.66 20.09 3.09
N ARG A 235 -14.95 18.99 3.36
CA ARG A 235 -14.01 18.89 4.46
C ARG A 235 -12.79 18.11 3.99
N ALA A 236 -11.61 18.64 4.25
CA ALA A 236 -10.34 17.97 4.06
C ALA A 236 -9.66 17.75 5.42
N SER A 237 -8.82 16.73 5.52
CA SER A 237 -8.06 16.48 6.74
C SER A 237 -6.83 17.37 6.82
N MET A 238 -6.61 17.99 7.97
CA MET A 238 -5.41 18.77 8.27
C MET A 238 -4.16 17.91 8.57
N THR A 239 -4.31 16.59 8.71
CA THR A 239 -3.21 15.67 9.02
C THR A 239 -2.82 14.80 7.82
N ASP A 240 -3.80 14.50 6.95
CA ASP A 240 -3.63 13.66 5.77
C ASP A 240 -4.60 14.14 4.66
N ALA A 241 -4.13 15.07 3.82
CA ALA A 241 -4.99 15.80 2.89
C ALA A 241 -5.71 14.91 1.86
N GLU A 242 -5.12 13.77 1.50
CA GLU A 242 -5.65 12.86 0.48
C GLU A 242 -6.69 11.88 1.04
N ALA A 243 -6.65 11.63 2.35
CA ALA A 243 -7.60 10.73 3.02
C ALA A 243 -9.04 11.21 2.87
N THR A 244 -9.95 10.26 2.60
CA THR A 244 -11.39 10.53 2.49
C THR A 244 -12.17 9.73 3.53
N VAL A 245 -13.29 10.26 4.00
CA VAL A 245 -14.18 9.52 4.92
C VAL A 245 -14.98 8.49 4.11
N MET A 246 -14.74 7.21 4.39
CA MET A 246 -15.34 6.09 3.66
C MET A 246 -16.08 5.15 4.61
N LYS A 247 -17.07 4.42 4.09
CA LYS A 247 -17.74 3.34 4.83
C LYS A 247 -16.80 2.13 4.88
N MET A 248 -16.50 1.67 6.09
CA MET A 248 -15.66 0.51 6.34
C MET A 248 -16.49 -0.79 6.33
N GLY A 249 -15.82 -1.94 6.31
CA GLY A 249 -16.50 -3.25 6.33
C GLY A 249 -17.33 -3.51 7.58
N ASP A 250 -17.02 -2.86 8.71
CA ASP A 250 -17.81 -2.91 9.95
C ASP A 250 -19.01 -1.94 9.96
N GLY A 251 -19.27 -1.27 8.83
CA GLY A 251 -20.35 -0.29 8.68
C GLY A 251 -20.02 1.12 9.18
N GLY A 252 -18.92 1.31 9.92
CA GLY A 252 -18.50 2.61 10.43
C GLY A 252 -17.87 3.50 9.37
N PHE A 253 -17.99 4.82 9.51
CA PHE A 253 -17.35 5.79 8.61
C PHE A 253 -16.06 6.33 9.20
N ARG A 254 -14.94 6.19 8.49
CA ARG A 254 -13.61 6.58 8.97
C ARG A 254 -12.74 7.13 7.85
N PRO A 255 -11.74 7.98 8.16
CA PRO A 255 -10.72 8.36 7.19
C PRO A 255 -10.00 7.11 6.68
N ALA A 256 -9.97 6.95 5.37
CA ALA A 256 -9.50 5.75 4.72
C ALA A 256 -9.03 6.03 3.28
N TYR A 257 -8.36 5.02 2.74
CA TYR A 257 -8.06 4.85 1.33
C TYR A 257 -8.74 3.58 0.82
N ASN A 258 -8.89 3.47 -0.49
CA ASN A 258 -9.39 2.29 -1.17
C ASN A 258 -8.30 1.70 -2.11
N PRO A 259 -7.26 1.03 -1.57
CA PRO A 259 -6.36 0.23 -2.38
C PRO A 259 -7.11 -0.73 -3.31
N GLN A 260 -6.75 -0.66 -4.59
CA GLN A 260 -7.21 -1.52 -5.67
C GLN A 260 -6.07 -2.46 -6.03
N LEU A 261 -6.34 -3.77 -6.04
CA LEU A 261 -5.38 -4.78 -6.43
C LEU A 261 -5.93 -5.57 -7.61
N ALA A 262 -5.11 -5.71 -8.66
CA ALA A 262 -5.35 -6.62 -9.76
C ALA A 262 -4.34 -7.77 -9.70
N SER A 263 -4.82 -9.01 -9.73
CA SER A 263 -4.00 -10.20 -9.52
C SER A 263 -4.24 -11.27 -10.58
N ASP A 264 -3.16 -11.88 -11.08
CA ASP A 264 -3.24 -13.01 -12.01
C ASP A 264 -3.82 -14.24 -11.29
N ALA A 265 -4.87 -14.83 -11.86
CA ALA A 265 -5.64 -15.89 -11.22
C ALA A 265 -4.93 -17.24 -11.15
N ASP A 266 -3.90 -17.47 -11.97
CA ASP A 266 -3.12 -18.72 -11.97
C ASP A 266 -2.04 -18.68 -10.88
N SER A 267 -1.38 -17.52 -10.71
CA SER A 267 -0.19 -17.36 -9.86
C SER A 267 -0.44 -16.62 -8.54
N LEU A 268 -1.57 -15.92 -8.40
CA LEU A 268 -1.88 -14.98 -7.31
C LEU A 268 -0.91 -13.79 -7.23
N VAL A 269 -0.09 -13.57 -8.25
CA VAL A 269 0.81 -12.42 -8.33
C VAL A 269 -0.02 -11.17 -8.56
N ILE A 270 0.22 -10.16 -7.73
CA ILE A 270 -0.34 -8.82 -7.92
C ILE A 270 0.34 -8.20 -9.14
N VAL A 271 -0.45 -7.89 -10.16
CA VAL A 271 0.00 -7.31 -11.44
C VAL A 271 -0.35 -5.82 -11.55
N GLY A 272 -1.32 -5.34 -10.76
CA GLY A 272 -1.75 -3.94 -10.72
C GLY A 272 -2.04 -3.49 -9.29
N VAL A 273 -1.67 -2.25 -8.96
CA VAL A 273 -1.85 -1.64 -7.64
C VAL A 273 -2.16 -0.17 -7.83
N GLU A 274 -3.24 0.30 -7.21
CA GLU A 274 -3.59 1.72 -7.19
C GLU A 274 -4.18 2.09 -5.82
N VAL A 275 -3.92 3.30 -5.33
CA VAL A 275 -4.44 3.77 -4.04
C VAL A 275 -5.49 4.85 -4.30
N ALA A 276 -6.74 4.42 -4.48
CA ALA A 276 -7.82 5.35 -4.73
C ALA A 276 -8.25 6.11 -3.45
N THR A 277 -8.56 7.39 -3.61
CA THR A 277 -9.13 8.26 -2.56
C THR A 277 -10.66 8.29 -2.59
N VAL A 278 -11.29 7.36 -3.32
CA VAL A 278 -12.75 7.24 -3.47
C VAL A 278 -13.24 5.97 -2.79
N GLY A 279 -14.30 6.08 -1.97
CA GLY A 279 -14.79 4.94 -1.17
C GLY A 279 -15.61 3.89 -1.92
N SER A 280 -15.86 4.12 -3.20
CA SER A 280 -16.57 3.22 -4.12
C SER A 280 -15.60 2.61 -5.10
N ASP A 281 -15.89 1.39 -5.53
CA ASP A 281 -15.13 0.66 -6.55
C ASP A 281 -15.62 1.01 -7.98
N GLN A 282 -16.70 1.78 -8.08
CA GLN A 282 -17.18 2.32 -9.35
C GLN A 282 -16.11 3.20 -10.02
N GLY A 283 -15.91 2.97 -11.32
CA GLY A 283 -14.95 3.74 -12.12
C GLY A 283 -13.49 3.28 -11.98
N GLN A 284 -13.20 2.25 -11.18
CA GLN A 284 -11.84 1.79 -10.92
C GLN A 284 -11.38 0.66 -11.88
N MET A 285 -12.26 0.15 -12.75
CA MET A 285 -11.95 -0.98 -13.62
C MET A 285 -11.04 -0.57 -14.78
N VAL A 286 -11.45 0.44 -15.56
CA VAL A 286 -10.71 0.88 -16.75
C VAL A 286 -9.30 1.37 -16.40
N PRO A 287 -9.09 2.26 -15.39
CA PRO A 287 -7.75 2.72 -15.04
C PRO A 287 -6.79 1.57 -14.65
N MET A 288 -7.32 0.55 -13.96
CA MET A 288 -6.52 -0.60 -13.56
C MET A 288 -6.15 -1.50 -14.77
N ILE A 289 -7.07 -1.68 -15.72
CA ILE A 289 -6.76 -2.40 -16.97
C ILE A 289 -5.67 -1.67 -17.75
N GLU A 290 -5.76 -0.34 -17.86
CA GLU A 290 -4.75 0.49 -18.53
C GLU A 290 -3.39 0.38 -17.84
N GLN A 291 -3.35 0.49 -16.51
CA GLN A 291 -2.12 0.34 -15.73
C GLN A 291 -1.48 -1.03 -15.94
N VAL A 292 -2.27 -2.12 -15.83
CA VAL A 292 -1.75 -3.49 -16.03
C VAL A 292 -1.25 -3.68 -17.45
N THR A 293 -1.95 -3.12 -18.44
CA THR A 293 -1.57 -3.22 -19.85
C THR A 293 -0.26 -2.48 -20.12
N ALA A 294 -0.13 -1.25 -19.62
CA ALA A 294 1.08 -0.46 -19.75
C ALA A 294 2.28 -1.15 -19.08
N ARG A 295 2.08 -1.70 -17.88
CA ARG A 295 3.11 -2.41 -17.12
C ARG A 295 3.56 -3.71 -17.79
N CYS A 296 2.61 -4.48 -18.30
CA CYS A 296 2.89 -5.84 -18.80
C CYS A 296 3.16 -5.89 -20.31
N GLY A 297 2.89 -4.79 -21.04
CA GLY A 297 2.96 -4.75 -22.50
C GLY A 297 1.97 -5.70 -23.19
N ARG A 298 0.98 -6.22 -22.46
CA ARG A 298 0.00 -7.20 -22.93
C ARG A 298 -1.36 -6.99 -22.27
N LEU A 299 -2.41 -7.10 -23.06
CA LEU A 299 -3.79 -7.08 -22.60
C LEU A 299 -4.15 -8.38 -21.85
N PRO A 300 -4.83 -8.31 -20.70
CA PRO A 300 -5.44 -9.47 -20.06
C PRO A 300 -6.53 -10.08 -20.94
N GLU A 301 -6.60 -11.41 -21.04
CA GLU A 301 -7.64 -12.08 -21.85
C GLU A 301 -9.03 -11.94 -21.21
N ALA A 302 -9.11 -12.04 -19.88
CA ALA A 302 -10.33 -11.88 -19.11
C ALA A 302 -10.12 -11.09 -17.80
N TRP A 303 -11.09 -10.25 -17.47
CA TRP A 303 -11.07 -9.39 -16.29
C TRP A 303 -12.23 -9.68 -15.35
N LEU A 304 -11.92 -10.06 -14.11
CA LEU A 304 -12.89 -10.57 -13.14
C LEU A 304 -13.08 -9.54 -12.02
N VAL A 305 -14.29 -9.02 -11.86
CA VAL A 305 -14.63 -7.96 -10.90
C VAL A 305 -15.91 -8.29 -10.13
N ASP A 306 -16.12 -7.67 -8.97
CA ASP A 306 -17.43 -7.75 -8.30
C ASP A 306 -18.46 -6.77 -8.87
N GLY A 307 -19.66 -6.77 -8.28
CA GLY A 307 -20.76 -5.90 -8.71
C GLY A 307 -20.54 -4.40 -8.48
N GLY A 308 -19.50 -4.01 -7.74
CA GLY A 308 -19.12 -2.61 -7.54
C GLY A 308 -18.52 -1.96 -8.79
N TYR A 309 -18.00 -2.75 -9.73
CA TYR A 309 -17.28 -2.26 -10.92
C TYR A 309 -18.13 -2.21 -12.20
N VAL A 310 -19.26 -2.93 -12.23
CA VAL A 310 -20.04 -3.20 -13.46
C VAL A 310 -20.96 -2.05 -13.92
N GLY A 311 -20.49 -0.81 -13.82
CA GLY A 311 -21.15 0.33 -14.45
C GLY A 311 -21.15 0.19 -15.97
N HIS A 312 -22.25 0.49 -16.66
CA HIS A 312 -22.38 0.27 -18.10
C HIS A 312 -21.26 0.94 -18.92
N GLU A 313 -20.94 2.20 -18.62
CA GLU A 313 -19.83 2.93 -19.25
C GLU A 313 -18.47 2.23 -19.05
N GLN A 314 -18.22 1.67 -17.86
CA GLN A 314 -17.00 0.92 -17.58
C GLN A 314 -16.96 -0.40 -18.35
N ILE A 315 -18.10 -1.11 -18.48
CA ILE A 315 -18.19 -2.33 -19.29
C ILE A 315 -17.92 -2.02 -20.76
N GLU A 316 -18.49 -0.94 -21.29
CA GLU A 316 -18.30 -0.50 -22.67
C GLU A 316 -16.83 -0.21 -22.99
N GLN A 317 -16.16 0.57 -22.13
CA GLN A 317 -14.76 0.91 -22.31
C GLN A 317 -13.85 -0.32 -22.11
N ALA A 318 -14.04 -1.08 -21.03
CA ALA A 318 -13.20 -2.25 -20.74
C ALA A 318 -13.32 -3.35 -21.82
N SER A 319 -14.51 -3.52 -22.42
CA SER A 319 -14.74 -4.53 -23.47
C SER A 319 -13.95 -4.27 -24.76
N GLN A 320 -13.37 -3.09 -24.93
CA GLN A 320 -12.44 -2.79 -26.03
C GLN A 320 -11.06 -3.43 -25.83
N SER A 321 -10.73 -3.77 -24.58
CA SER A 321 -9.40 -4.23 -24.15
C SER A 321 -9.40 -5.68 -23.66
N THR A 322 -10.49 -6.13 -23.03
CA THR A 322 -10.55 -7.44 -22.35
C THR A 322 -11.98 -7.97 -22.21
N VAL A 323 -12.13 -9.27 -21.96
CA VAL A 323 -13.44 -9.89 -21.71
C VAL A 323 -13.82 -9.74 -20.24
N VAL A 324 -14.79 -8.88 -19.93
CA VAL A 324 -15.22 -8.65 -18.55
C VAL A 324 -16.15 -9.75 -18.02
N TYR A 325 -15.87 -10.21 -16.80
CA TYR A 325 -16.71 -11.09 -15.99
C TYR A 325 -17.03 -10.39 -14.68
N GLY A 326 -18.32 -10.10 -14.46
CA GLY A 326 -18.80 -9.45 -13.26
C GLY A 326 -20.30 -9.73 -13.09
N PRO A 327 -20.81 -9.79 -11.85
CA PRO A 327 -22.17 -10.23 -11.60
C PRO A 327 -23.19 -9.23 -12.14
N VAL A 328 -24.24 -9.74 -12.79
CA VAL A 328 -25.31 -8.89 -13.33
C VAL A 328 -26.27 -8.50 -12.19
N PRO A 329 -26.60 -7.20 -12.00
CA PRO A 329 -27.55 -6.78 -10.98
C PRO A 329 -28.92 -7.43 -11.15
N GLN A 330 -29.46 -7.97 -10.06
CA GLN A 330 -30.76 -8.62 -10.04
C GLN A 330 -31.89 -7.60 -10.21
N PRO A 331 -32.85 -7.80 -11.13
CA PRO A 331 -33.99 -6.92 -11.29
C PRO A 331 -34.92 -7.00 -10.07
N LYS A 332 -35.62 -5.89 -9.77
CA LYS A 332 -36.64 -5.86 -8.71
C LYS A 332 -37.77 -6.85 -8.99
N ASN A 333 -38.15 -7.00 -10.26
CA ASN A 333 -39.10 -8.01 -10.70
C ASN A 333 -38.34 -9.31 -11.05
N LYS A 334 -38.55 -10.35 -10.25
CA LYS A 334 -37.91 -11.66 -10.42
C LYS A 334 -38.34 -12.42 -11.67
N ALA A 335 -39.43 -12.02 -12.33
CA ALA A 335 -39.84 -12.61 -13.60
C ALA A 335 -38.98 -12.13 -14.78
N VAL A 336 -38.20 -11.06 -14.59
CA VAL A 336 -37.27 -10.55 -15.61
C VAL A 336 -35.97 -11.33 -15.51
N ASP A 337 -35.56 -11.96 -16.60
CA ASP A 337 -34.24 -12.59 -16.69
C ASP A 337 -33.14 -11.51 -16.67
N PRO A 338 -32.25 -11.48 -15.66
CA PRO A 338 -31.15 -10.51 -15.60
C PRO A 338 -30.18 -10.63 -16.79
N HIS A 339 -30.07 -11.81 -17.40
CA HIS A 339 -29.09 -12.12 -18.44
C HIS A 339 -29.57 -11.78 -19.86
N GLN A 340 -30.83 -11.36 -20.01
CA GLN A 340 -31.34 -10.84 -21.28
C GLN A 340 -30.92 -9.38 -21.48
N ALA A 341 -30.62 -9.05 -22.74
CA ALA A 341 -30.36 -7.67 -23.15
C ALA A 341 -31.58 -6.79 -22.90
N LYS A 342 -31.36 -5.57 -22.44
CA LYS A 342 -32.42 -4.59 -22.16
C LYS A 342 -32.46 -3.51 -23.23
N ALA A 343 -33.62 -2.87 -23.37
CA ALA A 343 -33.76 -1.68 -24.19
C ALA A 343 -32.83 -0.57 -23.67
N GLY A 344 -31.91 -0.10 -24.51
CA GLY A 344 -30.90 0.90 -24.17
C GLY A 344 -29.56 0.33 -23.71
N ASP A 345 -29.39 -0.99 -23.62
CA ASP A 345 -28.06 -1.58 -23.48
C ASP A 345 -27.26 -1.38 -24.79
N SER A 346 -25.99 -1.00 -24.66
CA SER A 346 -25.03 -1.10 -25.76
C SER A 346 -24.74 -2.56 -26.11
N GLU A 347 -24.12 -2.79 -27.27
CA GLU A 347 -23.70 -4.13 -27.70
C GLU A 347 -22.80 -4.82 -26.66
N ALA A 348 -21.84 -4.08 -26.09
CA ALA A 348 -20.94 -4.59 -25.06
C ALA A 348 -21.68 -5.01 -23.78
N VAL A 349 -22.64 -4.19 -23.31
CA VAL A 349 -23.43 -4.49 -22.11
C VAL A 349 -24.37 -5.68 -22.36
N ALA A 350 -25.02 -5.74 -23.52
CA ALA A 350 -25.86 -6.87 -23.92
C ALA A 350 -25.06 -8.18 -23.97
N ALA A 351 -23.87 -8.15 -24.59
CA ALA A 351 -22.98 -9.30 -24.66
C ALA A 351 -22.50 -9.75 -23.27
N TRP A 352 -22.16 -8.80 -22.38
CA TRP A 352 -21.80 -9.11 -21.00
C TRP A 352 -22.94 -9.78 -20.22
N ARG A 353 -24.18 -9.28 -20.33
CA ARG A 353 -25.36 -9.88 -19.66
C ARG A 353 -25.56 -11.34 -20.08
N GLN A 354 -25.57 -11.58 -21.39
CA GLN A 354 -25.77 -12.90 -21.97
C GLN A 354 -24.63 -13.85 -21.57
N ARG A 355 -23.37 -13.38 -21.66
CA ARG A 355 -22.18 -14.13 -21.23
C ARG A 355 -22.32 -14.59 -19.78
N MET A 356 -22.70 -13.70 -18.87
CA MET A 356 -22.84 -14.04 -17.45
C MET A 356 -23.98 -15.03 -17.15
N GLY A 357 -24.86 -15.30 -18.12
CA GLY A 357 -25.87 -16.35 -18.03
C GLY A 357 -25.36 -17.76 -18.33
N THR A 358 -24.20 -17.89 -18.99
CA THR A 358 -23.65 -19.19 -19.41
C THR A 358 -22.99 -19.95 -18.27
N ASP A 359 -22.95 -21.29 -18.37
CA ASP A 359 -22.28 -22.12 -17.36
C ASP A 359 -20.75 -21.96 -17.39
N GLU A 360 -20.18 -21.70 -18.57
CA GLU A 360 -18.76 -21.38 -18.72
C GLU A 360 -18.39 -20.11 -17.92
N ALA A 361 -19.17 -19.04 -18.04
CA ALA A 361 -18.92 -17.81 -17.31
C ALA A 361 -19.03 -18.01 -15.79
N LYS A 362 -19.96 -18.85 -15.33
CA LYS A 362 -20.07 -19.21 -13.91
C LYS A 362 -18.82 -19.94 -13.41
N VAL A 363 -18.22 -20.81 -14.23
CA VAL A 363 -16.97 -21.52 -13.88
C VAL A 363 -15.80 -20.54 -13.81
N ILE A 364 -15.65 -19.66 -14.81
CA ILE A 364 -14.59 -18.64 -14.83
C ILE A 364 -14.74 -17.70 -13.63
N TYR A 365 -15.95 -17.18 -13.40
CA TYR A 365 -16.22 -16.20 -12.34
C TYR A 365 -15.94 -16.73 -10.93
N LYS A 366 -16.08 -18.05 -10.67
CA LYS A 366 -15.70 -18.66 -9.38
C LYS A 366 -14.24 -18.39 -9.02
N ARG A 367 -13.35 -18.21 -10.00
CA ARG A 367 -11.93 -17.92 -9.76
C ARG A 367 -11.69 -16.52 -9.18
N ARG A 368 -12.63 -15.59 -9.36
CA ARG A 368 -12.55 -14.23 -8.81
C ARG A 368 -12.35 -14.27 -7.30
N ALA A 369 -13.23 -14.99 -6.59
CA ALA A 369 -13.20 -15.08 -5.13
C ALA A 369 -11.89 -15.72 -4.64
N ALA A 370 -11.52 -16.86 -5.21
CA ALA A 370 -10.29 -17.58 -4.84
C ALA A 370 -9.01 -16.74 -5.07
N THR A 371 -9.02 -15.83 -6.04
CA THR A 371 -7.89 -14.97 -6.35
C THR A 371 -7.91 -13.70 -5.50
N ALA A 372 -8.91 -12.85 -5.70
CA ALA A 372 -8.96 -11.52 -5.13
C ALA A 372 -9.12 -11.53 -3.60
N GLU A 373 -9.98 -12.38 -3.06
CA GLU A 373 -10.18 -12.44 -1.60
C GLU A 373 -8.96 -13.01 -0.89
N CYS A 374 -8.28 -13.99 -1.51
CA CYS A 374 -7.03 -14.55 -0.97
C CYS A 374 -5.92 -13.50 -0.94
N VAL A 375 -5.72 -12.77 -2.04
CA VAL A 375 -4.71 -11.71 -2.11
C VAL A 375 -5.02 -10.59 -1.12
N ASN A 376 -6.28 -10.13 -1.06
CA ASN A 376 -6.71 -9.11 -0.10
C ASN A 376 -6.55 -9.57 1.36
N ALA A 377 -6.83 -10.84 1.66
CA ALA A 377 -6.60 -11.41 2.98
C ALA A 377 -5.12 -11.44 3.35
N HIS A 378 -4.24 -11.84 2.42
CA HIS A 378 -2.79 -11.77 2.63
C HIS A 378 -2.33 -10.34 2.88
N SER A 379 -2.76 -9.37 2.08
CA SER A 379 -2.42 -7.96 2.26
C SER A 379 -2.85 -7.42 3.62
N ARG A 380 -4.06 -7.77 4.10
CA ARG A 380 -4.53 -7.37 5.44
C ARG A 380 -3.68 -7.92 6.58
N ASN A 381 -3.17 -9.14 6.43
CA ASN A 381 -2.42 -9.83 7.47
C ASN A 381 -0.92 -9.50 7.45
N ARG A 382 -0.43 -8.91 6.35
CA ARG A 382 1.01 -8.68 6.13
C ARG A 382 1.53 -7.27 6.43
N GLY A 383 0.63 -6.35 6.83
CA GLY A 383 0.99 -5.01 7.27
C GLY A 383 0.80 -3.93 6.21
#